data_AF-A0AA43D3K3-F1
#
_entry.id   AF-A0AA43D3K3-F1
#
_cell.length_a   1.000
_cell.length_b   1.000
_cell.length_c   1.000
_cell.angle_alpha   90.00
_cell.angle_beta   90.00
_cell.angle_gamma   90.00
#
_symmetry.space_group_name_H-M   'P 1'
#
loop_
_entity.id
_entity.type
_entity.pdbx_description
1 polymer ?
#
loop_
_entity_poly.entity_id
_entity_poly.type
_entity_poly.pdbx_seq_one_letter_code
_entity_poly.pdbx_strand_id
1 'polypeptide(L)'
;MYDFANSGYTTVVITAVFSAYFVAEVAGNAPWATFAWTAALAASYLLIMLTAPVIGAYADVHAAKKRLLGATTAGCIVFTAGLALVGGGDVATGIALIIMSNFFFGTGENLVAAFLPEIATGQALGRVSGWGWSLGYFGGLVALGVCLVYVTHAQAQGAAATAFVPVTMLITAAIFALASLPTFLFLRERARPQAASGVPVRAAFAR
;
A
#
# COMPACT_ATOMS: atom_id res chain seq x y z
N MET A 1 -8.84 -10.02 4.17
CA MET A 1 -9.50 -8.68 4.21
C MET A 1 -8.47 -7.60 3.99
N TYR A 2 -7.35 -7.61 4.70
CA TYR A 2 -6.24 -6.71 4.40
C TYR A 2 -5.68 -6.89 2.96
N ASP A 3 -5.56 -8.13 2.47
CA ASP A 3 -5.13 -8.39 1.08
C ASP A 3 -6.07 -7.78 0.03
N PHE A 4 -7.37 -7.69 0.33
CA PHE A 4 -8.36 -7.01 -0.51
C PHE A 4 -8.04 -5.52 -0.62
N ALA A 5 -7.75 -4.86 0.50
CA ALA A 5 -7.35 -3.46 0.54
C ALA A 5 -6.05 -3.24 -0.26
N ASN A 6 -5.05 -4.10 -0.02
CA ASN A 6 -3.74 -4.04 -0.65
C ASN A 6 -3.81 -4.11 -2.18
N SER A 7 -4.56 -5.09 -2.69
CA SER A 7 -4.72 -5.28 -4.13
C SER A 7 -5.46 -4.12 -4.80
N GLY A 8 -6.43 -3.51 -4.12
CA GLY A 8 -7.10 -2.29 -4.58
C GLY A 8 -6.12 -1.15 -4.79
N TYR A 9 -5.24 -0.91 -3.81
CA TYR A 9 -4.18 0.10 -3.91
C TYR A 9 -3.23 -0.16 -5.08
N THR A 10 -2.66 -1.37 -5.19
CA THR A 10 -1.69 -1.67 -6.25
C THR A 10 -2.32 -1.55 -7.63
N THR A 11 -3.56 -2.02 -7.79
CA THR A 11 -4.24 -1.99 -9.08
C THR A 11 -4.57 -0.56 -9.53
N VAL A 12 -5.11 0.28 -8.64
CA VAL A 12 -5.54 1.63 -9.03
C VAL A 12 -4.38 2.62 -9.04
N VAL A 13 -3.54 2.59 -8.00
CA VAL A 13 -2.48 3.60 -7.82
C VAL A 13 -1.20 3.22 -8.55
N ILE A 14 -0.73 1.98 -8.38
CA ILE A 14 0.59 1.57 -8.89
C ILE A 14 0.54 1.22 -10.38
N THR A 15 -0.51 0.52 -10.82
CA THR A 15 -0.52 -0.08 -12.18
C THR A 15 -1.37 0.67 -13.18
N ALA A 16 -2.61 1.04 -12.86
CA ALA A 16 -3.57 1.49 -13.88
C ALA A 16 -3.80 3.01 -13.95
N VAL A 17 -4.33 3.62 -12.88
CA VAL A 17 -4.93 4.97 -12.98
C VAL A 17 -3.90 6.06 -12.70
N PHE A 18 -3.28 6.04 -11.52
CA PHE A 18 -2.36 7.12 -11.13
C PHE A 18 -1.04 7.06 -11.90
N SER A 19 -0.54 5.87 -12.24
CA SER A 19 0.63 5.69 -13.09
C SER A 19 0.45 6.36 -14.47
N ALA A 20 -0.68 6.12 -15.12
CA ALA A 20 -1.02 6.72 -16.41
C ALA A 20 -1.20 8.24 -16.28
N TYR A 21 -1.88 8.70 -15.23
CA TYR A 21 -2.03 10.13 -14.93
C TYR A 21 -0.69 10.82 -14.68
N PHE A 22 0.22 10.19 -13.94
CA PHE A 22 1.54 10.74 -13.67
C PHE A 22 2.32 10.96 -14.96
N VAL A 23 2.31 9.97 -15.86
CA VAL A 23 3.02 10.06 -17.14
C VAL A 23 2.39 11.10 -18.07
N ALA A 24 1.07 11.06 -18.22
CA ALA A 24 0.37 11.88 -19.21
C ALA A 24 0.21 13.33 -18.76
N GLU A 25 -0.22 13.57 -17.52
CA GLU A 25 -0.63 14.89 -17.03
C GLU A 25 0.43 15.52 -16.13
N VAL A 26 0.92 14.78 -15.12
CA VAL A 26 1.86 15.33 -14.12
C VAL A 26 3.20 15.64 -14.78
N ALA A 27 3.73 14.71 -15.56
CA ALA A 27 4.98 14.85 -16.30
C ALA A 27 4.78 15.33 -17.75
N GLY A 28 3.54 15.59 -18.18
CA GLY A 28 3.24 16.16 -19.50
C GLY A 28 3.74 15.33 -20.68
N ASN A 29 3.66 13.99 -20.61
CA ASN A 29 4.20 13.06 -21.61
C ASN A 29 5.70 13.24 -21.90
N ALA A 30 6.47 13.73 -20.93
CA ALA A 30 7.91 13.85 -21.10
C ALA A 30 8.57 12.47 -21.33
N PRO A 31 9.61 12.36 -22.17
CA PRO A 31 10.29 11.09 -22.45
C PRO A 31 10.86 10.39 -21.20
N TRP A 32 11.16 11.16 -20.14
CA TRP A 32 11.68 10.66 -18.88
C TRP A 32 10.57 10.26 -17.87
N ALA A 33 9.30 10.52 -18.17
CA ALA A 33 8.20 10.35 -17.22
C ALA A 33 8.08 8.92 -16.69
N THR A 34 8.12 7.94 -17.59
CA THR A 34 8.09 6.51 -17.22
C THR A 34 9.31 6.11 -16.39
N PHE A 35 10.48 6.67 -16.69
CA PHE A 35 11.68 6.44 -15.88
C PHE A 35 11.54 7.04 -14.49
N ALA A 36 11.04 8.27 -14.37
CA ALA A 36 10.80 8.89 -13.07
C ALA A 36 9.78 8.09 -12.22
N TRP A 37 8.70 7.59 -12.84
CA TRP A 37 7.73 6.74 -12.17
C TRP A 37 8.36 5.45 -11.63
N THR A 38 9.08 4.71 -12.47
CA THR A 38 9.69 3.44 -12.04
C THR A 38 10.86 3.65 -11.07
N ALA A 39 11.61 4.73 -11.22
CA ALA A 39 12.65 5.14 -10.25
C ALA A 39 12.05 5.49 -8.88
N ALA A 40 10.90 6.17 -8.84
CA ALA A 40 10.20 6.46 -7.59
C ALA A 40 9.76 5.16 -6.89
N LEU A 41 9.19 4.20 -7.63
CA LEU A 41 8.85 2.89 -7.07
C LEU A 41 10.08 2.14 -6.58
N ALA A 42 11.17 2.14 -7.36
CA ALA A 42 12.42 1.50 -6.97
C ALA A 42 13.01 2.11 -5.68
N ALA A 43 12.99 3.44 -5.56
CA ALA A 43 13.41 4.14 -4.35
C ALA A 43 12.55 3.75 -3.15
N SER A 44 11.22 3.66 -3.33
CA SER A 44 10.30 3.19 -2.30
C SER A 44 10.59 1.76 -1.84
N TYR A 45 10.81 0.83 -2.78
CA TYR A 45 11.19 -0.55 -2.45
C TYR A 45 12.55 -0.66 -1.77
N LEU A 46 13.53 0.18 -2.17
CA LEU A 46 14.80 0.27 -1.48
C LEU A 46 14.61 0.70 -0.01
N LEU A 47 13.77 1.70 0.25
CA LEU A 47 13.44 2.11 1.62
C LEU A 47 12.75 0.99 2.41
N ILE A 48 11.79 0.29 1.80
CA ILE A 48 11.13 -0.86 2.43
C ILE A 48 12.17 -1.93 2.78
N MET A 49 13.04 -2.30 1.84
CA MET A 49 14.07 -3.32 2.04
C MET A 49 15.03 -2.95 3.17
N LEU A 50 15.48 -1.69 3.24
CA LEU A 50 16.41 -1.22 4.27
C LEU A 50 15.76 -1.14 5.66
N THR A 51 14.47 -0.82 5.72
CA THR A 51 13.74 -0.66 7.00
C THR A 51 13.11 -1.95 7.51
N ALA A 52 12.84 -2.93 6.63
CA ALA A 52 12.15 -4.17 6.99
C ALA A 52 12.79 -4.94 8.17
N PRO A 53 14.13 -5.12 8.25
CA PRO A 53 14.75 -5.81 9.39
C PRO A 53 14.54 -5.06 10.72
N VAL A 54 14.62 -3.72 10.67
CA VAL A 54 14.48 -2.86 11.85
C VAL A 54 13.03 -2.87 12.35
N ILE A 55 12.07 -2.70 11.43
CA ILE A 55 10.64 -2.70 11.76
C ILE A 55 10.19 -4.07 12.25
N GLY A 56 10.65 -5.15 11.61
CA GLY A 56 10.37 -6.52 12.02
C GLY A 56 10.90 -6.82 13.42
N ALA A 57 12.17 -6.53 13.68
CA ALA A 57 12.78 -6.71 15.00
C ALA A 57 12.05 -5.88 16.08
N TYR A 58 11.70 -4.63 15.78
CA TYR A 58 10.93 -3.79 16.69
C TYR A 58 9.55 -4.39 16.98
N ALA A 59 8.86 -4.89 15.96
CA ALA A 59 7.53 -5.49 16.08
C ALA A 59 7.53 -6.76 16.95
N ASP A 60 8.57 -7.59 16.80
CA ASP A 60 8.74 -8.82 17.57
C ASP A 60 9.09 -8.55 19.05
N VAL A 61 10.02 -7.61 19.32
CA VAL A 61 10.42 -7.27 20.70
C VAL A 61 9.29 -6.62 21.48
N HIS A 62 8.56 -5.69 20.86
CA HIS A 62 7.52 -4.91 21.53
C HIS A 62 6.13 -5.53 21.44
N ALA A 63 5.98 -6.71 20.81
CA ALA A 63 4.68 -7.32 20.52
C ALA A 63 3.69 -6.31 19.90
N ALA A 64 4.21 -5.43 19.02
CA ALA A 64 3.52 -4.22 18.56
C ALA A 64 3.05 -4.34 17.09
N LYS A 65 2.99 -5.56 16.54
CA LYS A 65 2.69 -5.81 15.13
C LYS A 65 1.36 -5.17 14.71
N LYS A 66 0.30 -5.23 15.54
CA LYS A 66 -1.00 -4.64 15.22
C LYS A 66 -0.95 -3.11 15.23
N ARG A 67 -0.20 -2.52 16.17
CA ARG A 67 -0.02 -1.06 16.26
C ARG A 67 0.76 -0.53 15.06
N LEU A 68 1.85 -1.20 14.70
CA LEU A 68 2.63 -0.85 13.50
C LEU A 68 1.80 -1.03 12.24
N LEU A 69 1.02 -2.12 12.14
CA LEU A 69 0.12 -2.31 11.01
C LEU A 69 -0.86 -1.14 10.90
N GLY A 70 -1.47 -0.71 12.02
CA GLY A 70 -2.35 0.46 12.06
C GLY A 70 -1.66 1.75 11.61
N ALA A 71 -0.43 2.00 12.07
CA ALA A 71 0.34 3.16 11.65
C ALA A 71 0.66 3.13 10.15
N THR A 72 1.05 1.96 9.62
CA THR A 72 1.33 1.81 8.19
C THR A 72 0.07 1.93 7.33
N THR A 73 -1.07 1.40 7.78
CA THR A 73 -2.35 1.59 7.10
C THR A 73 -2.74 3.06 7.07
N ALA A 74 -2.67 3.76 8.20
CA ALA A 74 -2.98 5.18 8.27
C ALA A 74 -2.06 6.01 7.36
N GLY A 75 -0.76 5.72 7.36
CA GLY A 75 0.20 6.33 6.43
C GLY A 75 -0.19 6.09 4.98
N CYS A 76 -0.43 4.85 4.59
CA CYS A 76 -0.86 4.49 3.23
C CYS A 76 -2.11 5.28 2.79
N ILE A 77 -3.14 5.33 3.64
CA ILE A 77 -4.39 6.05 3.37
C ILE A 77 -4.12 7.55 3.20
N VAL A 78 -3.37 8.17 4.12
CA VAL A 78 -3.09 9.62 4.09
C VAL A 78 -2.29 10.00 2.86
N PHE A 79 -1.22 9.26 2.54
CA PHE A 79 -0.39 9.55 1.38
C PHE A 79 -1.11 9.23 0.06
N THR A 80 -1.93 8.17 0.01
CA THR A 80 -2.81 7.89 -1.14
C THR A 80 -3.82 9.01 -1.35
N ALA A 81 -4.49 9.48 -0.29
CA ALA A 81 -5.39 10.62 -0.37
C ALA A 81 -4.65 11.90 -0.77
N GLY A 82 -3.41 12.08 -0.31
CA GLY A 82 -2.53 13.18 -0.71
C GLY A 82 -2.23 13.22 -2.20
N LEU A 83 -2.20 12.06 -2.89
CA LEU A 83 -2.04 12.01 -4.36
C LEU A 83 -3.17 12.74 -5.10
N ALA A 84 -4.33 12.96 -4.46
CA ALA A 84 -5.41 13.76 -5.01
C ALA A 84 -5.06 15.25 -5.18
N LEU A 85 -4.00 15.72 -4.52
CA LEU A 85 -3.53 17.10 -4.61
C LEU A 85 -2.53 17.31 -5.75
N VAL A 86 -2.12 16.24 -6.45
CA VAL A 86 -1.09 16.30 -7.49
C VAL A 86 -1.71 16.71 -8.82
N GLY A 87 -1.33 17.88 -9.33
CA GLY A 87 -1.73 18.40 -10.62
C GLY A 87 -0.68 18.23 -11.73
N GLY A 88 -0.99 18.80 -12.90
CA GLY A 88 -0.03 18.91 -13.99
C GLY A 88 1.19 19.75 -13.59
N GLY A 89 2.39 19.22 -13.80
CA GLY A 89 3.66 19.87 -13.43
C GLY A 89 4.18 19.56 -12.02
N ASP A 90 3.38 18.96 -11.14
CA ASP A 90 3.74 18.68 -9.73
C ASP A 90 4.57 17.40 -9.56
N VAL A 91 5.59 17.23 -10.39
CA VAL A 91 6.38 15.99 -10.51
C VAL A 91 7.05 15.62 -9.19
N ALA A 92 7.70 16.57 -8.52
CA ALA A 92 8.42 16.32 -7.27
C ALA A 92 7.46 15.89 -6.14
N THR A 93 6.31 16.57 -6.02
CA THR A 93 5.26 16.25 -5.05
C THR A 93 4.66 14.87 -5.34
N GLY A 94 4.34 14.57 -6.60
CA GLY A 94 3.86 13.26 -7.03
C GLY A 94 4.83 12.13 -6.70
N ILE A 95 6.13 12.33 -6.95
CA ILE A 95 7.19 11.36 -6.61
C ILE A 95 7.29 11.18 -5.09
N ALA A 96 7.31 12.25 -4.31
CA ALA A 96 7.42 12.15 -2.86
C ALA A 96 6.22 11.41 -2.24
N LEU A 97 5.00 11.74 -2.68
CA LEU A 97 3.77 11.12 -2.19
C LEU A 97 3.68 9.65 -2.60
N ILE A 98 4.04 9.28 -3.84
CA ILE A 98 3.99 7.87 -4.26
C ILE A 98 5.05 7.04 -3.53
N ILE A 99 6.25 7.59 -3.30
CA ILE A 99 7.30 6.92 -2.52
C ILE A 99 6.78 6.59 -1.13
N MET A 100 6.19 7.57 -0.45
CA MET A 100 5.69 7.41 0.92
C MET A 100 4.49 6.48 0.96
N SER A 101 3.52 6.66 0.07
CA SER A 101 2.34 5.80 -0.03
C SER A 101 2.74 4.33 -0.25
N ASN A 102 3.62 4.07 -1.22
CA ASN A 102 4.09 2.72 -1.51
C ASN A 102 4.97 2.15 -0.38
N PHE A 103 5.75 3.00 0.31
CA PHE A 103 6.55 2.59 1.47
C PHE A 103 5.67 2.09 2.61
N PHE A 104 4.63 2.83 2.97
CA PHE A 104 3.68 2.43 4.00
C PHE A 104 2.88 1.20 3.61
N PHE A 105 2.44 1.12 2.34
CA PHE A 105 1.82 -0.07 1.79
C PHE A 105 2.71 -1.32 1.95
N GLY A 106 3.94 -1.28 1.44
CA GLY A 106 4.84 -2.44 1.44
C GLY A 106 5.32 -2.82 2.84
N THR A 107 5.51 -1.84 3.72
CA THR A 107 5.78 -2.11 5.14
C THR A 107 4.58 -2.79 5.81
N GLY A 108 3.36 -2.36 5.51
CA GLY A 108 2.14 -3.00 5.99
C GLY A 108 1.99 -4.43 5.48
N GLU A 109 2.31 -4.68 4.21
CA GLU A 109 2.34 -6.04 3.64
C GLU A 109 3.33 -6.95 4.37
N ASN A 110 4.56 -6.47 4.63
CA ASN A 110 5.55 -7.21 5.41
C ASN A 110 5.04 -7.56 6.81
N LEU A 111 4.35 -6.63 7.48
CA LEU A 111 3.76 -6.87 8.79
C LEU A 111 2.62 -7.90 8.75
N VAL A 112 1.78 -7.87 7.71
CA VAL A 112 0.72 -8.88 7.49
C VAL A 112 1.33 -10.26 7.24
N ALA A 113 2.38 -10.34 6.43
CA ALA A 113 3.10 -11.59 6.20
C ALA A 113 3.70 -12.14 7.52
N ALA A 114 4.19 -11.25 8.40
CA ALA A 114 4.72 -11.64 9.71
C ALA A 114 3.65 -12.17 10.69
N PHE A 115 2.36 -11.88 10.47
CA PHE A 115 1.25 -12.49 11.23
C PHE A 115 0.86 -13.87 10.72
N LEU A 116 1.17 -14.20 9.47
CA LEU A 116 0.68 -15.41 8.83
C LEU A 116 1.10 -16.71 9.56
N PRO A 117 2.37 -16.87 10.01
CA PRO A 117 2.78 -18.04 10.80
C PRO A 117 2.11 -18.15 12.18
N GLU A 118 1.59 -17.06 12.73
CA GLU A 118 0.85 -17.06 14.00
C GLU A 118 -0.61 -17.52 13.83
N ILE A 119 -1.15 -17.39 12.62
CA ILE A 119 -2.55 -17.68 12.29
C ILE A 119 -2.71 -19.10 11.74
N ALA A 120 -1.74 -19.61 10.99
CA ALA A 120 -1.81 -20.93 10.35
C ALA A 120 -0.47 -21.69 10.45
N THR A 121 -0.55 -22.98 10.78
CA THR A 121 0.61 -23.89 10.89
C THR A 121 0.54 -25.03 9.86
N GLY A 122 1.69 -25.44 9.33
CA GLY A 122 1.81 -26.64 8.46
C GLY A 122 1.05 -26.51 7.13
N GLN A 123 0.33 -27.57 6.74
CA GLN A 123 -0.37 -27.64 5.45
C GLN A 123 -1.52 -26.61 5.28
N ALA A 124 -2.03 -26.02 6.37
CA ALA A 124 -3.06 -24.99 6.30
C ALA A 124 -2.55 -23.64 5.79
N LEU A 125 -1.23 -23.39 5.88
CA LEU A 125 -0.62 -22.11 5.51
C LEU A 125 -0.85 -21.77 4.04
N GLY A 126 -0.60 -22.72 3.14
CA GLY A 126 -0.80 -22.54 1.70
C GLY A 126 -2.26 -22.26 1.34
N ARG A 127 -3.21 -22.92 2.01
CA ARG A 127 -4.65 -22.69 1.77
C ARG A 127 -5.10 -21.31 2.24
N VAL A 128 -4.67 -20.89 3.44
CA VAL A 128 -5.02 -19.57 3.98
C VAL A 128 -4.41 -18.46 3.13
N SER A 129 -3.15 -18.61 2.74
CA SER A 129 -2.48 -17.68 1.82
C SER A 129 -3.18 -17.62 0.46
N GLY A 130 -3.61 -18.76 -0.10
CA GLY A 130 -4.34 -18.82 -1.36
C GLY A 130 -5.68 -18.08 -1.30
N TRP A 131 -6.46 -18.29 -0.23
CA TRP A 131 -7.70 -17.54 0.00
C TRP A 131 -7.45 -16.04 0.16
N GLY A 132 -6.37 -15.65 0.85
CA GLY A 132 -5.95 -14.26 0.98
C GLY A 132 -5.70 -13.61 -0.38
N TRP A 133 -4.91 -14.27 -1.24
CA TRP A 133 -4.63 -13.83 -2.60
C TRP A 133 -5.88 -13.75 -3.49
N SER A 134 -6.75 -14.77 -3.48
CA SER A 134 -7.99 -14.75 -4.27
C SER A 134 -8.90 -13.58 -3.86
N LEU A 135 -9.06 -13.37 -2.55
CA LEU A 135 -9.82 -12.24 -2.03
C LEU A 135 -9.13 -10.90 -2.36
N GLY A 136 -7.80 -10.90 -2.38
CA GLY A 136 -6.98 -9.79 -2.86
C GLY A 136 -7.32 -9.42 -4.29
N TYR A 137 -7.18 -10.34 -5.25
CA TYR A 137 -7.52 -10.09 -6.65
C TYR A 137 -8.95 -9.59 -6.83
N PHE A 138 -9.90 -10.18 -6.12
CA PHE A 138 -11.28 -9.70 -6.13
C PHE A 138 -11.39 -8.24 -5.67
N GLY A 139 -10.67 -7.86 -4.61
CA GLY A 139 -10.59 -6.47 -4.16
C GLY A 139 -9.96 -5.51 -5.14
N GLY A 140 -8.89 -5.93 -5.82
CA GLY A 140 -8.28 -5.19 -6.91
C GLY A 140 -9.27 -4.90 -8.03
N LEU A 141 -10.00 -5.91 -8.47
CA LEU A 141 -11.03 -5.79 -9.51
C LEU A 141 -12.20 -4.90 -9.09
N VAL A 142 -12.67 -5.01 -7.85
CA VAL A 142 -13.74 -4.15 -7.34
C VAL A 142 -13.29 -2.69 -7.25
N ALA A 143 -12.11 -2.42 -6.68
CA ALA A 143 -11.58 -1.08 -6.56
C ALA A 143 -11.35 -0.43 -7.93
N LEU A 144 -10.73 -1.17 -8.86
CA LEU A 144 -10.53 -0.72 -10.23
C LEU A 144 -11.87 -0.50 -10.95
N GLY A 145 -12.82 -1.43 -10.82
CA GLY A 145 -14.14 -1.33 -11.43
C GLY A 145 -14.90 -0.08 -10.99
N VAL A 146 -14.92 0.20 -9.68
CA VAL A 146 -15.54 1.42 -9.13
C VAL A 146 -14.86 2.68 -9.68
N CYS A 147 -13.52 2.71 -9.70
CA CYS A 147 -12.77 3.84 -10.24
C CYS A 147 -13.04 4.03 -11.74
N LEU A 148 -13.07 2.95 -12.53
CA LEU A 148 -13.33 3.02 -13.96
C LEU A 148 -14.75 3.48 -14.28
N VAL A 149 -15.76 3.01 -13.55
CA VAL A 149 -17.15 3.51 -13.69
C VAL A 149 -17.19 5.02 -13.45
N TYR A 150 -16.49 5.52 -12.43
CA TYR A 150 -16.40 6.95 -12.17
C TYR A 150 -15.65 7.71 -13.29
N VAL A 151 -14.48 7.21 -13.71
CA VAL A 151 -13.66 7.81 -14.79
C VAL A 151 -14.45 7.90 -16.09
N THR A 152 -15.07 6.81 -16.53
CA THR A 152 -15.86 6.76 -17.77
C THR A 152 -17.06 7.71 -17.71
N HIS A 153 -17.74 7.81 -16.57
CA HIS A 153 -18.82 8.76 -16.37
C HIS A 153 -18.32 10.22 -16.45
N ALA A 154 -17.20 10.54 -15.82
CA ALA A 154 -16.62 11.89 -15.85
C ALA A 154 -16.12 12.26 -17.26
N GLN A 155 -15.48 11.33 -17.97
CA GLN A 155 -15.05 11.51 -19.35
C GLN A 155 -16.23 11.73 -20.31
N ALA A 156 -17.35 11.05 -20.10
CA ALA A 156 -18.58 11.28 -20.88
C ALA A 156 -19.15 12.70 -20.71
N GLN A 157 -18.83 13.37 -19.60
CA GLN A 157 -19.16 14.78 -19.35
C GLN A 157 -18.09 15.76 -19.85
N GLY A 158 -17.02 15.26 -20.48
CA GLY A 158 -15.90 16.08 -20.97
C GLY A 158 -14.92 16.54 -19.89
N ALA A 159 -14.94 15.93 -18.70
CA ALA A 159 -14.01 16.28 -17.63
C ALA A 159 -12.57 15.85 -17.96
N ALA A 160 -11.61 16.72 -17.66
CA ALA A 160 -10.18 16.42 -17.80
C ALA A 160 -9.70 15.45 -16.71
N ALA A 161 -8.59 14.73 -16.98
CA ALA A 161 -8.00 13.78 -16.03
C ALA A 161 -7.62 14.40 -14.69
N THR A 162 -7.17 15.66 -14.71
CA THR A 162 -6.89 16.45 -13.51
C THR A 162 -8.10 16.66 -12.60
N ALA A 163 -9.33 16.50 -13.10
CA ALA A 163 -10.55 16.61 -12.31
C ALA A 163 -10.98 15.26 -11.71
N PHE A 164 -10.92 14.17 -12.48
CA PHE A 164 -11.45 12.88 -12.05
C PHE A 164 -10.42 11.98 -11.34
N VAL A 165 -9.13 12.06 -11.67
CA VAL A 165 -8.10 11.21 -11.06
C VAL A 165 -7.96 11.47 -9.55
N PRO A 166 -7.96 12.72 -9.05
CA PRO A 166 -8.00 12.99 -7.62
C PRO A 166 -9.11 12.24 -6.88
N VAL A 167 -10.31 12.18 -7.46
CA VAL A 167 -11.44 11.48 -6.87
C VAL A 167 -11.19 9.97 -6.83
N THR A 168 -10.57 9.39 -7.86
CA THR A 168 -10.19 7.96 -7.81
C THR A 168 -9.18 7.64 -6.71
N MET A 169 -8.27 8.57 -6.38
CA MET A 169 -7.34 8.41 -5.25
C MET A 169 -8.07 8.41 -3.91
N LEU A 170 -9.05 9.32 -3.75
CA LEU A 170 -9.90 9.35 -2.55
C LEU A 170 -10.79 8.11 -2.44
N ILE A 171 -11.37 7.64 -3.54
CA ILE A 171 -12.13 6.38 -3.58
C ILE A 171 -11.23 5.22 -3.17
N THR A 172 -10.01 5.14 -3.70
CA THR A 172 -9.06 4.06 -3.37
C THR A 172 -8.66 4.11 -1.90
N ALA A 173 -8.35 5.30 -1.38
CA ALA A 173 -8.05 5.51 0.04
C ALA A 173 -9.24 5.09 0.94
N ALA A 174 -10.47 5.44 0.55
CA ALA A 174 -11.68 5.07 1.27
C ALA A 174 -11.93 3.55 1.22
N ILE A 175 -11.79 2.91 0.06
CA ILE A 175 -11.91 1.45 -0.08
C ILE A 175 -10.84 0.76 0.76
N PHE A 176 -9.60 1.25 0.75
CA PHE A 176 -8.52 0.71 1.58
C PHE A 176 -8.85 0.83 3.07
N ALA A 177 -9.32 1.99 3.52
CA ALA A 177 -9.74 2.21 4.90
C ALA A 177 -10.89 1.27 5.31
N LEU A 178 -11.93 1.16 4.48
CA LEU A 178 -13.08 0.31 4.74
C LEU A 178 -12.73 -1.18 4.72
N ALA A 179 -11.90 -1.63 3.80
CA ALA A 179 -11.50 -3.03 3.68
C ALA A 179 -10.49 -3.45 4.76
N SER A 180 -9.70 -2.51 5.30
CA SER A 180 -8.77 -2.77 6.40
C SER A 180 -9.42 -2.73 7.79
N LEU A 181 -10.55 -2.02 7.96
CA LEU A 181 -11.29 -1.93 9.23
C LEU A 181 -11.59 -3.31 9.87
N PRO A 182 -12.15 -4.30 9.15
CA PRO A 182 -12.40 -5.62 9.72
C PRO A 182 -11.14 -6.30 10.26
N THR A 183 -9.99 -6.11 9.60
CA THR A 183 -8.72 -6.61 10.13
C THR A 183 -8.44 -5.98 11.49
N PHE A 184 -8.60 -4.67 11.69
CA PHE A 184 -8.35 -4.06 13.00
C PHE A 184 -9.38 -4.42 14.08
N LEU A 185 -10.64 -4.62 13.69
CA LEU A 185 -11.73 -4.99 14.60
C LEU A 185 -11.63 -6.45 15.07
N PHE A 186 -11.26 -7.38 14.19
CA PHE A 186 -11.26 -8.82 14.49
C PHE A 186 -9.88 -9.39 14.83
N LEU A 187 -8.79 -8.76 14.36
CA LEU A 187 -7.43 -9.23 14.67
C LEU A 187 -7.14 -8.96 16.15
N ARG A 188 -7.06 -10.03 16.95
CA ARG A 188 -6.59 -9.96 18.33
C ARG A 188 -5.08 -10.13 18.34
N GLU A 189 -4.38 -9.21 19.01
CA GLU A 189 -2.94 -9.33 19.25
C GLU A 189 -2.71 -10.53 20.17
N ARG A 190 -2.06 -11.57 19.67
CA ARG A 190 -1.75 -12.80 20.44
C ARG A 190 -0.31 -12.80 20.97
N ALA A 191 0.51 -11.82 20.56
CA ALA A 191 1.90 -11.74 20.96
C ALA A 191 2.05 -11.38 22.44
N ARG A 192 2.85 -12.18 23.17
CA ARG A 192 3.38 -11.83 24.48
C ARG A 192 4.74 -11.15 24.26
N PRO A 193 5.08 -10.05 24.97
CA PRO A 193 6.39 -9.42 24.85
C PRO A 193 7.49 -10.45 25.11
N GLN A 194 8.38 -10.67 24.14
CA GLN A 194 9.58 -11.47 24.36
C GLN A 194 10.51 -10.64 25.24
N ALA A 195 10.94 -11.16 26.40
CA ALA A 195 11.89 -10.45 27.25
C ALA A 195 13.14 -10.10 26.42
N ALA A 196 13.51 -8.81 26.40
CA ALA A 196 14.60 -8.29 25.60
C ALA A 196 15.92 -8.99 25.96
N SER A 197 16.27 -10.06 25.26
CA SER A 197 17.68 -10.36 25.05
C SER A 197 18.15 -9.26 24.11
N GLY A 198 19.10 -8.44 24.56
CA GLY A 198 19.59 -7.27 23.83
C GLY A 198 20.24 -7.66 22.50
N VAL A 199 19.43 -7.93 21.48
CA VAL A 199 19.89 -8.26 20.14
C VAL A 199 20.34 -6.93 19.51
N PRO A 200 21.65 -6.71 19.30
CA PRO A 200 22.14 -5.48 18.70
C PRO A 200 21.57 -5.37 17.28
N VAL A 201 21.30 -4.14 16.82
CA VAL A 201 20.80 -3.84 15.46
C VAL A 201 21.62 -4.54 14.36
N ARG A 202 22.90 -4.82 14.62
CA ARG A 202 23.78 -5.63 13.74
C ARG A 202 23.29 -7.06 13.49
N ALA A 203 22.63 -7.69 14.46
CA ALA A 203 22.10 -9.05 14.31
C ALA A 203 20.77 -9.09 13.54
N ALA A 204 20.05 -7.96 13.43
CA ALA A 204 18.86 -7.87 12.57
C ALA A 204 19.22 -7.92 11.07
N PHE A 205 20.40 -7.41 10.70
CA PHE A 205 20.94 -7.48 9.33
C PHE A 205 21.70 -8.78 9.03
N ALA A 206 21.88 -9.66 10.02
CA ALA A 206 22.64 -10.91 9.88
C ALA A 206 21.75 -12.16 9.73
N ARG A 207 20.43 -12.00 9.68
CA ARG A 207 19.46 -13.06 9.43
C ARG A 207 19.03 -13.12 7.97
#